data_AF-A0AA88XDW6-F1
#
_entry.id   AF-A0AA88XDW6-F1
#
_cell.length_a   1.000
_cell.length_b   1.000
_cell.length_c   1.000
_cell.angle_alpha   90.00
_cell.angle_beta   90.00
_cell.angle_gamma   90.00
#
_symmetry.space_group_name_H-M   'P 1'
#
loop_
_entity.id
_entity.type
_entity.pdbx_description
1 polymer ?
#
loop_
_entity_poly.entity_id
_entity_poly.type
_entity_poly.pdbx_seq_one_letter_code
_entity_poly.pdbx_strand_id
1 'polypeptide(L)'
;MSRSMEKMRKQEKEADAKITDLQCRSMKANLIFTGLEGESRNEDTESKLKMFISRELGITTDVTVGNVPRFGRFVSGQFRPIVARFIFQRDLQLVKSQAYKLKGSQFGIREQFPTDVAERRRILYPVMRDARNDGSRVRLVRDRLYINGRYYDPDMSYDYEDDDVFCDARDTVIGVNDDDDDEATVSVGMDDEASKGPSPSED
;
A
#
# COMPACT_ATOMS: atom_id res chain seq x y z
N MET A 1 39.23 14.86 8.99
CA MET A 1 38.37 15.65 8.09
C MET A 1 38.43 17.11 8.52
N SER A 2 38.48 18.08 7.59
CA SER A 2 38.48 19.52 7.95
C SER A 2 37.11 19.91 8.53
N ARG A 3 37.08 20.78 9.57
CA ARG A 3 35.83 21.32 10.17
C ARG A 3 34.89 21.92 9.13
N SER A 4 35.44 22.45 8.04
CA SER A 4 34.66 22.96 6.91
C SER A 4 33.88 21.86 6.18
N MET A 5 34.50 20.70 5.97
CA MET A 5 33.85 19.55 5.32
C MET A 5 32.75 18.95 6.18
N GLU A 6 32.92 18.90 7.51
CA GLU A 6 31.87 18.44 8.44
C GLU A 6 30.66 19.37 8.42
N LYS A 7 30.89 20.68 8.43
CA LYS A 7 29.82 21.68 8.33
C LYS A 7 29.06 21.55 7.00
N MET A 8 29.77 21.37 5.90
CA MET A 8 29.17 21.22 4.57
C MET A 8 28.31 19.94 4.48
N ARG A 9 28.83 18.79 4.92
CA ARG A 9 28.06 17.52 4.98
C ARG A 9 26.82 17.62 5.84
N LYS A 10 26.89 18.38 6.94
CA LYS A 10 25.72 18.63 7.80
C LYS A 10 24.65 19.44 7.05
N GLN A 11 25.06 20.49 6.34
CA GLN A 11 24.13 21.32 5.55
C GLN A 11 23.50 20.54 4.40
N GLU A 12 24.26 19.69 3.72
CA GLU A 12 23.78 18.78 2.68
C GLU A 12 22.67 17.88 3.24
N LYS A 13 22.93 17.16 4.35
CA LYS A 13 21.92 16.32 5.02
C LYS A 13 20.66 17.09 5.43
N GLU A 14 20.82 18.31 5.95
CA GLU A 14 19.68 19.14 6.34
C GLU A 14 18.87 19.63 5.12
N ALA A 15 19.53 19.90 3.99
CA ALA A 15 18.88 20.28 2.75
C ALA A 15 18.11 19.10 2.16
N ASP A 16 18.73 17.92 2.09
CA ASP A 16 18.09 16.70 1.58
C ASP A 16 16.86 16.35 2.41
N ALA A 17 16.97 16.38 3.75
CA ALA A 17 15.83 16.12 4.63
C ALA A 17 14.64 17.07 4.38
N LYS A 18 14.91 18.35 4.06
CA LYS A 18 13.87 19.33 3.71
C LYS A 18 13.28 19.04 2.33
N ILE A 19 14.12 18.69 1.35
CA ILE A 19 13.66 18.33 0.00
C ILE A 19 12.74 17.11 0.09
N THR A 20 13.16 16.05 0.77
CA THR A 20 12.36 14.84 0.97
C THR A 20 11.04 15.16 1.68
N ASP A 21 11.04 15.98 2.73
CA ASP A 21 9.80 16.36 3.43
C ASP A 21 8.85 17.15 2.54
N LEU A 22 9.36 18.10 1.74
CA LEU A 22 8.56 18.86 0.77
C LEU A 22 7.96 17.94 -0.30
N GLN A 23 8.75 17.02 -0.85
CA GLN A 23 8.28 16.04 -1.83
C GLN A 23 7.22 15.12 -1.22
N CYS A 24 7.43 14.62 0.02
CA CYS A 24 6.43 13.82 0.73
C CYS A 24 5.11 14.56 0.90
N ARG A 25 5.15 15.84 1.28
CA ARG A 25 3.94 16.66 1.43
C ARG A 25 3.23 16.85 0.10
N SER A 26 3.98 17.10 -0.98
CA SER A 26 3.45 17.28 -2.33
C SER A 26 2.80 16.01 -2.88
N MET A 27 3.41 14.85 -2.63
CA MET A 27 2.95 13.55 -3.14
C MET A 27 1.91 12.86 -2.24
N LYS A 28 1.63 13.39 -1.05
CA LYS A 28 0.74 12.76 -0.04
C LYS A 28 -0.66 12.43 -0.58
N ALA A 29 -1.18 13.25 -1.49
CA ALA A 29 -2.50 13.08 -2.08
C ALA A 29 -2.48 12.29 -3.40
N ASN A 30 -1.36 11.62 -3.71
CA ASN A 30 -1.20 10.89 -4.96
C ASN A 30 -1.32 9.38 -4.73
N LEU A 31 -2.10 8.72 -5.58
CA LEU A 31 -2.12 7.25 -5.67
C LEU A 31 -1.58 6.80 -7.01
N ILE A 32 -0.86 5.68 -6.98
CA ILE A 32 -0.34 4.99 -8.15
C ILE A 32 -1.23 3.77 -8.42
N PHE A 33 -1.74 3.70 -9.64
CA PHE A 33 -2.58 2.62 -10.16
C PHE A 33 -1.77 1.78 -11.14
N THR A 34 -1.66 0.47 -10.90
CA THR A 34 -1.02 -0.51 -11.78
C THR A 34 -2.04 -1.47 -12.39
N GLY A 35 -1.68 -2.09 -13.51
CA GLY A 35 -2.53 -3.04 -14.24
C GLY A 35 -3.50 -2.40 -15.23
N LEU A 36 -3.49 -1.07 -15.37
CA LEU A 36 -4.36 -0.36 -16.31
C LEU A 36 -3.81 -0.45 -17.74
N GLU A 37 -4.44 -1.25 -18.58
CA GLU A 37 -3.95 -1.51 -19.95
C GLU A 37 -4.36 -0.44 -20.96
N GLY A 38 -4.03 -0.67 -22.24
CA GLY A 38 -4.48 0.15 -23.37
C GLY A 38 -3.85 1.53 -23.41
N GLU A 39 -2.55 1.62 -23.09
CA GLU A 39 -1.78 2.85 -23.21
C GLU A 39 -1.71 3.29 -24.68
N SER A 40 -2.14 4.53 -24.97
CA SER A 40 -2.14 5.08 -26.32
C SER A 40 -1.76 6.56 -26.32
N ARG A 41 -1.37 7.10 -27.48
CA ARG A 41 -0.91 8.49 -27.60
C ARG A 41 -1.98 9.52 -27.22
N ASN A 42 -3.25 9.21 -27.46
CA ASN A 42 -4.39 10.11 -27.21
C ASN A 42 -5.29 9.55 -26.10
N GLU A 43 -4.69 8.86 -25.13
CA GLU A 43 -5.42 8.26 -24.02
C GLU A 43 -6.03 9.33 -23.10
N ASP A 44 -7.33 9.22 -22.83
CA ASP A 44 -7.97 9.91 -21.71
C ASP A 44 -7.77 9.09 -20.42
N THR A 45 -6.70 9.43 -19.73
CA THR A 45 -6.28 8.79 -18.48
C THR A 45 -7.24 9.08 -17.33
N GLU A 46 -7.89 10.25 -17.31
CA GLU A 46 -8.85 10.62 -16.27
C GLU A 46 -10.11 9.76 -16.38
N SER A 47 -10.71 9.72 -17.56
CA SER A 47 -11.91 8.91 -17.79
C SER A 47 -11.64 7.43 -17.56
N LYS A 48 -10.47 6.92 -17.99
CA LYS A 48 -10.08 5.54 -17.73
C LYS A 48 -9.96 5.25 -16.22
N LEU A 49 -9.35 6.17 -15.46
CA LEU A 49 -9.24 6.03 -14.02
C LEU A 49 -10.61 6.07 -13.34
N LYS A 50 -11.48 7.00 -13.70
CA LYS A 50 -12.84 7.10 -13.14
C LYS A 50 -13.67 5.85 -13.43
N MET A 51 -13.57 5.32 -14.64
CA MET A 51 -14.20 4.05 -15.01
C MET A 51 -13.65 2.86 -14.21
N PHE A 52 -12.34 2.83 -13.97
CA PHE A 52 -11.72 1.81 -13.11
C PHE A 52 -12.23 1.92 -11.66
N ILE A 53 -12.26 3.12 -11.09
CA ILE A 53 -12.75 3.37 -9.73
C ILE A 53 -14.21 2.93 -9.57
N SER A 54 -15.07 3.22 -10.55
CA SER A 54 -16.47 2.82 -10.48
C SER A 54 -16.67 1.30 -10.63
N ARG A 55 -15.97 0.66 -11.58
CA ARG A 55 -16.12 -0.77 -11.87
C ARG A 55 -15.47 -1.68 -10.83
N GLU A 56 -14.19 -1.43 -10.53
CA GLU A 56 -13.39 -2.34 -9.72
C GLU A 56 -13.52 -2.06 -8.21
N LEU A 57 -13.74 -0.80 -7.83
CA LEU A 57 -13.90 -0.42 -6.42
C LEU A 57 -15.36 -0.26 -6.00
N GLY A 58 -16.30 -0.17 -6.96
CA GLY A 58 -17.72 0.03 -6.69
C GLY A 58 -18.05 1.43 -6.15
N ILE A 59 -17.20 2.43 -6.42
CA ILE A 59 -17.40 3.80 -5.94
C ILE A 59 -18.20 4.56 -7.01
N THR A 60 -19.47 4.84 -6.72
CA THR A 60 -20.39 5.55 -7.64
C THR A 60 -20.35 7.07 -7.51
N THR A 61 -19.74 7.58 -6.42
CA THR A 61 -19.55 9.02 -6.22
C THR A 61 -18.53 9.56 -7.20
N ASP A 62 -18.77 10.75 -7.75
CA ASP A 62 -17.79 11.42 -8.61
C ASP A 62 -16.56 11.82 -7.79
N VAL A 63 -15.41 11.27 -8.18
CA VAL A 63 -14.13 11.50 -7.52
C VAL A 63 -13.42 12.65 -8.24
N THR A 64 -13.07 13.70 -7.49
CA THR A 64 -12.38 14.85 -8.08
C THR A 64 -10.87 14.63 -8.06
N VAL A 65 -10.30 14.45 -9.24
CA VAL A 65 -8.86 14.33 -9.47
C VAL A 65 -8.31 15.56 -10.18
N GLY A 66 -7.03 15.86 -9.94
CA GLY A 66 -6.27 16.83 -10.70
C GLY A 66 -5.58 16.17 -11.88
N ASN A 67 -4.26 16.34 -11.99
CA ASN A 67 -3.47 15.74 -13.05
C ASN A 67 -3.38 14.21 -12.87
N VAL A 68 -3.57 13.48 -13.97
CA VAL A 68 -3.57 12.00 -14.02
C VAL A 68 -2.57 11.44 -15.05
N PRO A 69 -1.26 11.77 -14.99
CA PRO A 69 -0.31 11.26 -15.99
C PRO A 69 0.00 9.77 -15.81
N ARG A 70 0.36 9.12 -16.92
CA ARG A 70 1.14 7.87 -16.92
C ARG A 70 2.56 8.17 -16.40
N PHE A 71 3.10 7.31 -15.55
CA PHE A 71 4.42 7.50 -14.91
C PHE A 71 5.39 6.39 -15.28
N GLY A 72 6.66 6.76 -15.48
CA GLY A 72 7.76 5.84 -15.81
C GLY A 72 8.11 5.81 -17.30
N ARG A 73 9.13 5.00 -17.62
CA ARG A 73 9.62 4.78 -18.99
C ARG A 73 8.68 3.84 -19.74
N PHE A 74 8.38 4.16 -20.99
CA PHE A 74 7.64 3.25 -21.86
C PHE A 74 8.48 2.02 -22.20
N VAL A 75 7.91 0.84 -22.03
CA VAL A 75 8.54 -0.45 -22.34
C VAL A 75 7.54 -1.25 -23.16
N SER A 76 7.96 -1.77 -24.31
CA SER A 76 7.08 -2.58 -25.16
C SER A 76 6.56 -3.80 -24.40
N GLY A 77 5.26 -4.07 -24.52
CA GLY A 77 4.59 -5.17 -23.81
C GLY A 77 4.31 -4.92 -22.33
N GLN A 78 4.56 -3.70 -21.81
CA GLN A 78 4.26 -3.31 -20.45
C GLN A 78 3.48 -1.99 -20.44
N PHE A 79 2.49 -1.87 -19.55
CA PHE A 79 1.71 -0.65 -19.41
C PHE A 79 2.24 0.17 -18.24
N ARG A 80 2.49 1.46 -18.48
CA ARG A 80 2.98 2.35 -17.42
C ARG A 80 1.91 2.58 -16.36
N PRO A 81 2.24 2.61 -15.07
CA PRO A 81 1.27 2.95 -14.05
C PRO A 81 0.70 4.36 -14.26
N ILE A 82 -0.53 4.58 -13.79
CA ILE A 82 -1.16 5.91 -13.74
C ILE A 82 -0.94 6.50 -12.34
N VAL A 83 -0.53 7.76 -12.26
CA VAL A 83 -0.46 8.52 -11.01
C VAL A 83 -1.59 9.52 -11.00
N ALA A 84 -2.47 9.45 -10.02
CA ALA A 84 -3.58 10.38 -9.87
C ALA A 84 -3.42 11.23 -8.62
N ARG A 85 -3.47 12.55 -8.80
CA ARG A 85 -3.53 13.51 -7.68
C ARG A 85 -4.98 13.74 -7.27
N PHE A 86 -5.32 13.40 -6.04
CA PHE A 86 -6.65 13.66 -5.48
C PHE A 86 -6.73 15.10 -4.96
N ILE A 87 -7.84 15.78 -5.24
CA ILE A 87 -8.07 17.14 -4.71
C ILE A 87 -8.56 17.07 -3.27
N PHE A 88 -9.49 16.16 -2.99
CA PHE A 88 -10.09 16.02 -1.67
C PHE A 88 -9.55 14.80 -0.93
N GLN A 89 -9.15 15.03 0.32
CA GLN A 89 -8.68 13.95 1.20
C GLN A 89 -9.74 12.87 1.42
N ARG A 90 -11.03 13.24 1.43
CA ARG A 90 -12.14 12.28 1.58
C ARG A 90 -12.16 11.24 0.46
N ASP A 91 -11.94 11.68 -0.78
CA ASP A 91 -11.96 10.81 -1.96
C ASP A 91 -10.76 9.88 -1.96
N LEU A 92 -9.58 10.41 -1.60
CA LEU A 92 -8.37 9.63 -1.41
C LEU A 92 -8.58 8.51 -0.38
N GLN A 93 -9.15 8.83 0.79
CA GLN A 93 -9.42 7.84 1.83
C GLN A 93 -10.47 6.82 1.39
N LEU A 94 -11.50 7.25 0.65
CA LEU A 94 -12.52 6.36 0.11
C LEU A 94 -11.91 5.35 -0.86
N VAL A 95 -11.11 5.80 -1.82
CA VAL A 95 -10.42 4.91 -2.77
C VAL A 95 -9.48 3.95 -2.04
N LYS A 96 -8.71 4.45 -1.07
CA LYS A 96 -7.82 3.61 -0.25
C LYS A 96 -8.58 2.55 0.55
N SER A 97 -9.73 2.91 1.13
CA SER A 97 -10.52 1.97 1.94
C SER A 97 -11.15 0.85 1.11
N GLN A 98 -11.34 1.06 -0.20
CA GLN A 98 -11.87 0.04 -1.11
C GLN A 98 -10.79 -0.79 -1.82
N ALA A 99 -9.50 -0.45 -1.66
CA ALA A 99 -8.41 -1.12 -2.37
C ALA A 99 -8.29 -2.62 -2.06
N TYR A 100 -8.83 -3.10 -0.93
CA TYR A 100 -8.85 -4.53 -0.59
C TYR A 100 -9.64 -5.38 -1.60
N LYS A 101 -10.61 -4.79 -2.32
CA LYS A 101 -11.40 -5.47 -3.35
C LYS A 101 -10.58 -5.93 -4.54
N LEU A 102 -9.41 -5.34 -4.74
CA LEU A 102 -8.49 -5.69 -5.82
C LEU A 102 -7.62 -6.91 -5.50
N LYS A 103 -7.75 -7.51 -4.30
CA LYS A 103 -6.99 -8.70 -3.92
C LYS A 103 -7.29 -9.84 -4.90
N GLY A 104 -6.23 -10.44 -5.45
CA GLY A 104 -6.32 -11.50 -6.45
C GLY A 104 -6.54 -11.02 -7.89
N SER A 105 -6.65 -9.70 -8.11
CA SER A 105 -6.70 -9.13 -9.46
C SER A 105 -5.31 -8.72 -9.97
N GLN A 106 -5.21 -8.39 -11.26
CA GLN A 106 -4.01 -7.80 -11.86
C GLN A 106 -3.78 -6.33 -11.46
N PHE A 107 -4.76 -5.70 -10.80
CA PHE A 107 -4.71 -4.29 -10.46
C PHE A 107 -4.07 -4.05 -9.10
N GLY A 108 -3.42 -2.90 -8.96
CA GLY A 108 -2.83 -2.49 -7.69
C GLY A 108 -3.00 -1.01 -7.44
N ILE A 109 -3.27 -0.65 -6.19
CA ILE A 109 -3.31 0.73 -5.71
C ILE A 109 -2.27 0.89 -4.61
N ARG A 110 -1.38 1.87 -4.74
CA ARG A 110 -0.38 2.20 -3.71
C ARG A 110 -0.18 3.71 -3.58
N GLU A 111 0.31 4.14 -2.44
CA GLU A 111 0.72 5.54 -2.24
C GLU A 111 1.97 5.87 -3.04
N GLN A 112 2.06 7.11 -3.52
CA GLN A 112 3.30 7.61 -4.12
C GLN A 112 4.25 8.13 -3.04
N PHE A 113 5.53 7.76 -3.15
CA PHE A 113 6.60 8.26 -2.32
C PHE A 113 7.73 8.84 -3.18
N PRO A 114 8.51 9.79 -2.65
CA PRO A 114 9.78 10.18 -3.26
C PRO A 114 10.72 8.98 -3.41
N THR A 115 11.65 9.05 -4.36
CA THR A 115 12.55 7.94 -4.70
C THR A 115 13.28 7.39 -3.47
N ASP A 116 13.94 8.25 -2.70
CA ASP A 116 14.72 7.85 -1.52
C ASP A 116 13.85 7.09 -0.48
N VAL A 117 12.62 7.56 -0.27
CA VAL A 117 11.67 6.93 0.65
C VAL A 117 11.18 5.60 0.08
N ALA A 118 10.90 5.53 -1.22
CA ALA A 118 10.47 4.30 -1.88
C ALA A 118 11.58 3.22 -1.84
N GLU A 119 12.83 3.60 -2.06
CA GLU A 119 14.00 2.72 -1.96
C GLU A 119 14.20 2.23 -0.52
N ARG A 120 14.15 3.12 0.48
CA ARG A 120 14.21 2.71 1.89
C ARG A 120 13.10 1.73 2.23
N ARG A 121 11.87 1.97 1.78
CA ARG A 121 10.74 1.05 2.01
C ARG A 121 10.94 -0.30 1.32
N ARG A 122 11.57 -0.34 0.14
CA ARG A 122 11.88 -1.59 -0.57
C ARG A 122 12.76 -2.51 0.29
N ILE A 123 13.74 -1.94 0.98
CA ILE A 123 14.63 -2.65 1.91
C ILE A 123 13.86 -3.13 3.15
N LEU A 124 12.92 -2.31 3.64
CA LEU A 124 12.16 -2.62 4.86
C LEU A 124 11.01 -3.61 4.66
N TYR A 125 10.50 -3.79 3.43
CA TYR A 125 9.35 -4.67 3.18
C TYR A 125 9.59 -6.15 3.52
N PRO A 126 10.74 -6.77 3.15
CA PRO A 126 11.06 -8.14 3.57
C PRO A 126 11.06 -8.27 5.10
N VAL A 127 11.83 -7.42 5.80
CA VAL A 127 11.91 -7.42 7.27
C VAL A 127 10.53 -7.23 7.91
N MET A 128 9.72 -6.32 7.35
CA MET A 128 8.36 -6.08 7.82
C MET A 128 7.46 -7.31 7.66
N ARG A 129 7.59 -8.04 6.55
CA ARG A 129 6.83 -9.26 6.27
C ARG A 129 7.24 -10.37 7.23
N ASP A 130 8.54 -10.59 7.39
CA ASP A 130 9.07 -11.67 8.21
C ASP A 130 8.69 -11.43 9.69
N ALA A 131 8.90 -10.22 10.21
CA ALA A 131 8.47 -9.86 11.56
C ALA A 131 6.95 -9.96 11.78
N ARG A 132 6.14 -9.75 10.74
CA ARG A 132 4.69 -9.94 10.82
C ARG A 132 4.32 -11.42 10.87
N ASN A 133 5.01 -12.27 10.10
CA ASN A 133 4.82 -13.71 10.12
C ASN A 133 5.23 -14.30 11.49
N ASP A 134 6.22 -13.71 12.15
CA ASP A 134 6.64 -14.05 13.51
C ASP A 134 5.66 -13.54 14.60
N GLY A 135 4.52 -12.95 14.22
CA GLY A 135 3.52 -12.42 15.15
C GLY A 135 3.91 -11.12 15.84
N SER A 136 5.00 -10.46 15.44
CA SER A 136 5.41 -9.20 16.05
C SER A 136 4.51 -8.03 15.62
N ARG A 137 4.37 -7.04 16.50
CA ARG A 137 3.63 -5.81 16.19
C ARG A 137 4.49 -4.89 15.32
N VAL A 138 4.18 -4.84 14.03
CA VAL A 138 4.95 -4.06 13.05
C VAL A 138 4.22 -2.78 12.62
N ARG A 139 4.94 -1.65 12.53
CA ARG A 139 4.43 -0.37 12.03
C ARG A 139 5.47 0.31 11.13
N LEU A 140 5.13 0.55 9.88
CA LEU A 140 5.97 1.29 8.92
C LEU A 140 5.41 2.71 8.71
N VAL A 141 6.18 3.73 9.10
CA VAL A 141 5.79 5.15 8.98
C VAL A 141 6.81 5.87 8.10
N ARG A 142 6.36 6.43 6.97
CA ARG A 142 7.23 7.00 5.92
C ARG A 142 8.30 6.00 5.49
N ASP A 143 9.52 6.15 5.98
CA ASP A 143 10.73 5.39 5.70
C ASP A 143 11.27 4.65 6.94
N ARG A 144 10.49 4.59 8.03
CA ARG A 144 10.91 4.05 9.33
C ARG A 144 10.05 2.86 9.75
N LEU A 145 10.68 1.72 9.97
CA LEU A 145 10.06 0.51 10.48
C LEU A 145 10.15 0.48 12.00
N TYR A 146 9.06 0.12 12.67
CA TYR A 146 8.99 -0.11 14.10
C TYR A 146 8.49 -1.53 14.36
N ILE A 147 9.25 -2.32 15.12
CA ILE A 147 8.91 -3.70 15.50
C ILE A 147 8.76 -3.72 17.03
N ASN A 148 7.59 -4.14 17.51
CA ASN A 148 7.22 -4.12 18.93
C ASN A 148 7.44 -2.75 19.59
N GLY A 149 7.17 -1.68 18.83
CA GLY A 149 7.33 -0.28 19.26
C GLY A 149 8.76 0.25 19.21
N ARG A 150 9.77 -0.57 18.88
CA ARG A 150 11.17 -0.15 18.75
C ARG A 150 11.52 0.14 17.30
N TYR A 151 12.25 1.23 17.06
CA TYR A 151 12.73 1.57 15.72
C TYR A 151 13.73 0.50 15.23
N TYR A 152 13.50 0.00 14.03
CA TYR A 152 14.42 -0.88 13.32
C TYR A 152 15.34 -0.02 12.45
N ASP A 153 16.64 -0.12 12.71
CA ASP A 153 17.66 0.55 11.92
C ASP A 153 18.26 -0.45 10.91
N PRO A 154 17.94 -0.32 9.61
CA PRO A 154 18.45 -1.24 8.59
C PRO A 154 19.97 -1.13 8.40
N ASP A 155 20.60 -0.04 8.84
CA ASP A 155 22.05 0.14 8.72
C ASP A 155 22.82 -0.49 9.91
N MET A 156 22.09 -1.01 10.91
CA MET A 156 22.63 -1.66 12.11
C MET A 156 22.37 -3.18 12.15
N SER A 157 21.70 -3.75 11.15
CA SER A 157 21.59 -5.20 11.01
C SER A 157 22.90 -5.72 10.41
N TYR A 158 23.80 -6.16 11.28
CA TYR A 158 25.04 -6.84 10.92
C TYR A 158 24.77 -8.01 9.97
N ASP A 159 25.59 -8.06 8.91
CA ASP A 159 25.95 -9.18 8.03
C ASP A 159 25.24 -10.50 8.35
N TYR A 160 24.08 -10.73 7.72
CA TYR A 160 23.70 -12.09 7.36
C TYR A 160 24.30 -12.33 5.98
N GLU A 161 25.18 -13.32 5.91
CA GLU A 161 25.91 -13.73 4.73
C GLU A 161 24.97 -13.87 3.52
N ASP A 162 25.46 -13.38 2.38
CA ASP A 162 24.88 -13.59 1.05
C ASP A 162 24.61 -15.09 0.83
N ASP A 163 23.36 -15.50 1.05
CA ASP A 163 22.79 -16.69 0.42
C ASP A 163 21.67 -16.22 -0.52
N ASP A 164 22.07 -16.02 -1.77
CA ASP A 164 21.27 -16.01 -3.00
C ASP A 164 19.73 -15.96 -2.86
N VAL A 165 19.14 -14.76 -2.92
CA VAL A 165 17.75 -14.60 -3.42
C VAL A 165 17.67 -13.47 -4.43
N PHE A 166 18.00 -13.84 -5.67
CA PHE A 166 17.61 -13.13 -6.88
C PHE A 166 16.07 -13.06 -6.95
N CYS A 167 15.45 -11.99 -6.43
CA CYS A 167 14.06 -11.69 -6.75
C CYS A 167 14.01 -10.92 -8.07
N ASP A 168 14.05 -11.68 -9.15
CA ASP A 168 13.74 -11.20 -10.49
C ASP A 168 12.33 -10.61 -10.49
N ALA A 169 12.22 -9.44 -11.12
CA ALA A 169 10.95 -8.80 -11.35
C ALA A 169 10.28 -9.44 -12.57
N ARG A 170 9.76 -10.67 -12.42
CA ARG A 170 8.82 -11.34 -13.34
C ARG A 170 8.26 -12.62 -12.70
N ASP A 171 6.93 -12.71 -12.67
CA ASP A 171 6.10 -13.90 -12.42
C ASP A 171 6.45 -14.85 -11.27
N THR A 172 5.66 -14.77 -10.19
CA THR A 172 5.21 -15.98 -9.50
C THR A 172 3.81 -15.79 -8.93
N VAL A 173 2.85 -16.40 -9.61
CA VAL A 173 1.59 -16.87 -9.04
C VAL A 173 1.92 -18.12 -8.22
N ILE A 174 1.81 -18.06 -6.90
CA ILE A 174 1.58 -19.25 -6.07
C ILE A 174 0.43 -18.90 -5.13
N GLY A 175 -0.68 -19.61 -5.35
CA GLY A 175 -1.72 -19.76 -4.34
C GLY A 175 -1.27 -20.78 -3.30
N VAL A 176 -1.57 -20.46 -2.05
CA VAL A 176 -1.91 -21.42 -1.00
C VAL A 176 -2.87 -20.69 -0.06
N ASN A 177 -4.17 -20.98 -0.26
CA ASN A 177 -5.10 -21.51 0.73
C ASN A 177 -4.42 -22.14 1.97
N ASP A 178 -4.95 -22.20 3.18
CA ASP A 178 -6.20 -21.80 3.84
C ASP A 178 -5.88 -21.86 5.35
N ASP A 179 -6.90 -21.69 6.19
CA ASP A 179 -7.00 -22.06 7.62
C ASP A 179 -6.62 -20.92 8.58
N ASP A 180 -7.59 -20.11 9.01
CA ASP A 180 -8.59 -20.38 10.07
C ASP A 180 -8.05 -20.04 11.46
N ASP A 181 -8.65 -19.03 12.09
CA ASP A 181 -9.09 -19.05 13.49
C ASP A 181 -9.79 -17.72 13.83
N ASP A 182 -11.08 -17.70 13.52
CA ASP A 182 -12.10 -17.01 14.30
C ASP A 182 -12.40 -17.83 15.58
N GLU A 183 -12.45 -17.16 16.74
CA GLU A 183 -12.98 -17.54 18.08
C GLU A 183 -11.96 -17.14 19.17
N ALA A 184 -12.26 -16.52 20.30
CA ALA A 184 -13.49 -16.16 21.00
C ALA A 184 -13.14 -15.02 22.00
N THR A 185 -14.04 -14.21 22.57
CA THR A 185 -15.13 -14.54 23.50
C THR A 185 -15.82 -13.22 23.88
N VAL A 186 -17.09 -13.27 24.32
CA VAL A 186 -17.51 -12.74 25.63
C VAL A 186 -18.97 -13.13 25.95
N SER A 187 -19.08 -13.76 27.11
CA SER A 187 -20.19 -13.90 28.07
C SER A 187 -21.48 -14.64 27.70
N VAL A 188 -21.52 -15.84 28.30
CA VAL A 188 -22.66 -16.59 28.82
C VAL A 188 -23.66 -15.70 29.59
N GLY A 189 -24.94 -15.89 29.29
CA GLY A 189 -26.07 -15.54 30.15
C GLY A 189 -27.18 -16.58 29.89
N MET A 190 -27.16 -17.64 30.70
CA MET A 190 -28.24 -18.61 30.83
C MET A 190 -29.49 -17.90 31.36
N ASP A 191 -30.65 -18.21 30.80
CA ASP A 191 -31.87 -18.50 31.58
C ASP A 191 -32.86 -19.26 30.68
N ASP A 192 -33.14 -20.48 31.11
CA ASP A 192 -34.17 -21.39 30.60
C ASP A 192 -35.58 -20.87 30.91
N GLU A 193 -36.51 -20.93 29.95
CA GLU A 193 -37.85 -21.43 30.26
C GLU A 193 -38.58 -21.96 29.01
N ALA A 194 -39.10 -23.17 29.15
CA ALA A 194 -39.77 -23.96 28.13
C ALA A 194 -41.27 -23.65 28.04
N SER A 195 -41.88 -23.74 26.85
CA SER A 195 -43.10 -24.55 26.65
C SER A 195 -43.59 -24.65 25.19
N LYS A 196 -43.85 -25.91 24.79
CA LYS A 196 -44.90 -26.46 23.89
C LYS A 196 -45.15 -25.86 22.49
N GLY A 197 -44.92 -26.67 21.45
CA GLY A 197 -45.54 -26.53 20.10
C GLY A 197 -46.97 -27.12 20.02
N PRO A 198 -47.47 -27.60 18.86
CA PRO A 198 -47.16 -27.26 17.47
C PRO A 198 -48.41 -26.98 16.57
N SER A 199 -48.13 -26.66 15.29
CA SER A 199 -48.89 -26.88 14.04
C SER A 199 -49.78 -25.74 13.44
N PRO A 200 -49.78 -25.59 12.10
CA PRO A 200 -50.51 -24.56 11.37
C PRO A 200 -51.86 -25.07 10.83
N SER A 201 -52.84 -24.18 10.72
CA SER A 201 -54.06 -24.40 9.94
C SER A 201 -54.05 -23.48 8.71
N GLU A 202 -54.27 -24.10 7.56
CA GLU A 202 -54.61 -23.49 6.29
C GLU A 202 -55.97 -22.78 6.38
N ASP A 203 -56.08 -21.62 5.72
CA ASP A 203 -57.25 -21.16 4.95
C ASP A 203 -56.82 -20.01 4.03
#